data_AF-A0A8H5CW10-F1
#
_entry.id   AF-A0A8H5CW10-F1
#
_cell.length_a   1.000
_cell.length_b   1.000
_cell.length_c   1.000
_cell.angle_alpha   90.00
_cell.angle_beta   90.00
_cell.angle_gamma   90.00
#
_symmetry.space_group_name_H-M   'P 1'
#
loop_
_entity.id
_entity.type
_entity.pdbx_description
1 polymer ?
#
loop_
_entity_poly.entity_id
_entity_poly.type
_entity_poly.pdbx_seq_one_letter_code
_entity_poly.pdbx_strand_id
1 'polypeptide(L)'
;MNLFIPFSAGVAIYYYAALWPWNISTILSLDGGPNELVDLRDKSDAGSLNATIHAKSTQDFDVRWWRDGLINEEHTLVISMGDGKLAQWAIVDRLAFTSINSSTSTSTLPDNSVAPTSSPASSASTRSGSKTPLIAGLVVGIIGAILLSCS
;
A
#
# COMPACT_ATOMS: atom_id res chain seq x y z
N MET A 1 -0.40 13.19 -22.25
CA MET A 1 0.43 12.00 -22.42
C MET A 1 -0.05 10.99 -21.41
N ASN A 2 -0.32 9.76 -21.86
CA ASN A 2 -0.86 8.69 -21.04
C ASN A 2 0.15 7.56 -21.01
N LEU A 3 0.41 7.06 -19.80
CA LEU A 3 1.27 5.91 -19.56
C LEU A 3 0.37 4.71 -19.25
N PHE A 4 0.49 3.66 -20.06
CA PHE A 4 -0.28 2.43 -19.92
C PHE A 4 0.60 1.38 -19.26
N ILE A 5 0.17 0.88 -18.10
CA ILE A 5 0.89 -0.11 -17.30
C ILE A 5 0.05 -1.39 -17.22
N PRO A 6 0.34 -2.39 -18.07
CA PRO A 6 -0.30 -3.69 -17.97
C PRO A 6 0.26 -4.46 -16.76
N PHE A 7 -0.60 -5.22 -16.09
CA PHE A 7 -0.20 -6.18 -15.07
C PHE A 7 -1.12 -7.41 -15.11
N SER A 8 -0.56 -8.60 -14.91
CA SER A 8 -1.29 -9.87 -15.07
C SER A 8 -1.57 -10.54 -13.73
N ALA A 9 -2.70 -11.25 -13.68
CA ALA A 9 -3.15 -12.01 -12.51
C ALA A 9 -3.18 -11.14 -11.24
N GLY A 10 -3.58 -9.87 -11.37
CA GLY A 10 -3.48 -8.89 -10.30
C GLY A 10 -4.77 -8.77 -9.51
N VAL A 11 -4.78 -9.05 -8.21
CA VAL A 11 -5.97 -8.89 -7.35
C VAL A 11 -6.00 -7.58 -6.57
N ALA A 12 -4.88 -6.86 -6.54
CA ALA A 12 -4.82 -5.49 -6.04
C ALA A 12 -3.65 -4.73 -6.68
N ILE A 13 -3.78 -3.41 -6.77
CA ILE A 13 -2.77 -2.45 -7.23
C ILE A 13 -2.67 -1.28 -6.24
N TYR A 14 -1.44 -0.87 -5.95
CA TYR A 14 -1.10 0.22 -5.04
C TYR A 14 -0.20 1.21 -5.77
N TYR A 15 -0.64 2.45 -5.80
CA TYR A 15 0.07 3.58 -6.36
C TYR A 15 0.69 4.40 -5.23
N TYR A 16 2.01 4.54 -5.27
CA TYR A 16 2.79 5.29 -4.30
C TYR A 16 3.34 6.57 -4.91
N ALA A 17 3.20 7.66 -4.16
CA ALA A 17 3.81 8.93 -4.49
C ALA A 17 4.12 9.75 -3.24
N ALA A 18 5.20 10.51 -3.29
CA ALA A 18 5.53 11.57 -2.34
C ALA A 18 4.55 12.73 -2.45
N LEU A 19 4.40 13.51 -1.37
CA LEU A 19 3.69 14.79 -1.43
C LEU A 19 4.65 15.93 -1.67
N TRP A 20 4.14 16.94 -2.37
CA TRP A 20 4.93 18.07 -2.84
C TRP A 20 4.32 19.40 -2.39
N PRO A 21 5.16 20.45 -2.23
CA PRO A 21 4.70 21.72 -1.65
C PRO A 21 3.85 22.57 -2.62
N TRP A 22 3.96 22.31 -3.92
CA TRP A 22 3.21 22.93 -5.02
C TRP A 22 2.02 22.11 -5.51
N ASN A 23 1.16 22.73 -6.31
CA ASN A 23 -0.05 22.09 -6.84
C ASN A 23 0.29 21.11 -7.97
N ILE A 24 0.24 19.82 -7.67
CA ILE A 24 0.49 18.75 -8.61
C ILE A 24 -0.48 17.59 -8.38
N SER A 25 -0.96 17.01 -9.46
CA SER A 25 -1.93 15.92 -9.42
C SER A 25 -1.67 14.93 -10.54
N THR A 26 -2.09 13.69 -10.31
CA THR A 26 -2.00 12.58 -11.26
C THR A 26 -3.38 12.01 -11.45
N ILE A 27 -3.76 11.70 -12.69
CA ILE A 27 -5.01 11.00 -12.99
C ILE A 27 -4.71 9.53 -13.19
N LEU A 28 -5.52 8.68 -12.55
CA LEU A 28 -5.45 7.23 -12.64
C LEU A 28 -6.76 6.69 -13.22
N SER A 29 -6.68 5.69 -14.09
CA SER A 29 -7.84 4.92 -14.56
C SER A 29 -7.44 3.45 -14.66
N LEU A 30 -8.29 2.56 -14.16
CA LEU A 30 -8.07 1.11 -14.18
C LEU A 30 -9.03 0.47 -15.17
N ASP A 31 -8.50 -0.31 -16.10
CA ASP A 31 -9.26 -1.10 -17.10
C ASP A 31 -10.25 -0.28 -17.94
N GLY A 32 -9.90 0.97 -18.23
CA GLY A 32 -10.79 1.90 -18.95
C GLY A 32 -11.96 2.41 -18.11
N GLY A 33 -11.94 2.17 -16.80
CA GLY A 33 -12.86 2.73 -15.83
C GLY A 33 -12.75 4.26 -15.67
N PRO A 34 -13.50 4.85 -14.73
CA PRO A 34 -13.52 6.29 -14.54
C PRO A 34 -12.13 6.84 -14.17
N ASN A 35 -11.88 8.08 -14.59
CA ASN A 35 -10.68 8.81 -14.20
C ASN A 35 -10.78 9.27 -12.75
N GLU A 36 -9.73 9.01 -11.97
CA GLU A 36 -9.60 9.39 -10.57
C GLU A 36 -8.43 10.35 -10.41
N LEU A 37 -8.73 11.57 -9.95
CA LEU A 37 -7.71 12.59 -9.70
C LEU A 37 -7.10 12.37 -8.31
N VAL A 38 -5.80 12.08 -8.28
CA VAL A 38 -4.99 11.99 -7.06
C VAL A 38 -4.26 13.31 -6.87
N ASP A 39 -4.64 14.05 -5.82
CA ASP A 39 -3.98 15.28 -5.40
C ASP A 39 -2.71 14.94 -4.60
N LEU A 40 -1.55 15.34 -5.12
CA LEU A 40 -0.24 15.08 -4.53
C LEU A 40 0.34 16.33 -3.85
N ARG A 41 -0.48 17.38 -3.70
CA ARG A 41 -0.09 18.54 -2.92
C ARG A 41 -0.13 18.22 -1.43
N ASP A 42 0.94 18.58 -0.73
CA ASP A 42 0.95 18.60 0.72
C ASP A 42 0.07 19.73 1.25
N LYS A 43 -0.98 19.37 1.97
CA LYS A 43 -1.94 20.30 2.58
C LYS A 43 -1.58 20.66 4.02
N SER A 44 -0.63 19.94 4.62
CA SER A 44 -0.14 20.22 5.97
C SER A 44 0.84 21.40 6.00
N ASP A 45 1.51 21.66 4.89
CA ASP A 45 2.36 22.83 4.70
C ASP A 45 1.54 24.00 4.10
N ALA A 46 0.96 24.81 4.98
CA ALA A 46 0.25 26.04 4.61
C ALA A 46 1.18 27.08 3.95
N GLY A 47 2.50 26.90 3.99
CA GLY A 47 3.50 27.91 3.65
C GLY A 47 3.89 28.00 2.18
N SER A 48 3.51 27.04 1.33
CA SER A 48 4.21 26.90 0.05
C SER A 48 3.34 26.97 -1.22
N LEU A 49 2.31 27.82 -1.23
CA LEU A 49 1.63 28.19 -2.48
C LEU A 49 2.58 28.82 -3.53
N ASN A 50 3.76 29.27 -3.11
CA ASN A 50 4.82 29.83 -3.95
C ASN A 50 6.02 28.88 -4.14
N ALA A 51 5.89 27.58 -3.83
CA ALA A 51 6.96 26.62 -4.11
C ALA A 51 7.30 26.65 -5.60
N THR A 52 8.59 26.77 -5.89
CA THR A 52 9.08 26.57 -7.25
C THR A 52 8.93 25.11 -7.62
N ILE A 53 8.74 24.85 -8.91
CA ILE A 53 8.57 23.54 -9.55
C ILE A 53 9.73 22.53 -9.35
N HIS A 54 10.70 22.89 -8.52
CA HIS A 54 11.93 22.16 -8.21
C HIS A 54 12.17 22.01 -6.70
N ALA A 55 11.23 22.45 -5.86
CA ALA A 55 11.29 22.18 -4.43
C ALA A 55 11.27 20.67 -4.19
N LYS A 56 11.98 20.21 -3.16
CA LYS A 56 11.96 18.79 -2.76
C LYS A 56 10.56 18.39 -2.27
N SER A 57 10.27 17.09 -2.30
CA SER A 57 9.10 16.54 -1.63
C SER A 57 9.08 16.91 -0.15
N THR A 58 7.90 17.23 0.37
CA THR A 58 7.70 17.58 1.79
C THR A 58 7.39 16.36 2.63
N GLN A 59 6.79 15.33 2.02
CA GLN A 59 6.55 14.05 2.66
C GLN A 59 7.07 12.92 1.79
N ASP A 60 7.59 11.89 2.45
CA ASP A 60 8.03 10.67 1.79
C ASP A 60 6.88 9.98 1.03
N PHE A 61 7.27 9.11 0.11
CA PHE A 61 6.31 8.35 -0.67
C PHE A 61 5.51 7.40 0.22
N ASP A 62 4.20 7.38 0.00
CA ASP A 62 3.26 6.47 0.65
C ASP A 62 2.15 6.11 -0.34
N VAL A 63 1.28 5.17 0.01
CA VAL A 63 0.11 4.81 -0.81
C VAL A 63 -0.81 6.02 -0.92
N ARG A 64 -0.96 6.55 -2.13
CA ARG A 64 -1.87 7.68 -2.42
C ARG A 64 -3.15 7.23 -3.10
N TRP A 65 -3.13 6.05 -3.72
CA TRP A 65 -4.29 5.43 -4.34
C TRP A 65 -4.12 3.92 -4.42
N TRP A 66 -5.22 3.18 -4.34
CA TRP A 66 -5.22 1.74 -4.50
C TRP A 66 -6.57 1.21 -4.98
N ARG A 67 -6.53 0.00 -5.52
CA ARG A 67 -7.69 -0.84 -5.81
C ARG A 67 -7.40 -2.26 -5.39
N ASP A 68 -8.33 -2.86 -4.68
CA ASP A 68 -8.30 -4.25 -4.23
C ASP A 68 -9.58 -4.98 -4.68
N GLY A 69 -9.65 -6.28 -4.41
CA GLY A 69 -10.79 -7.10 -4.85
C GLY A 69 -10.92 -7.23 -6.36
N LEU A 70 -9.82 -7.01 -7.09
CA LEU A 70 -9.78 -7.21 -8.54
C LEU A 70 -9.90 -8.69 -8.88
N ILE A 71 -10.50 -8.98 -10.02
CA ILE A 71 -10.57 -10.34 -10.57
C ILE A 71 -9.14 -10.77 -10.92
N ASN A 72 -8.78 -12.05 -10.75
CA ASN A 72 -7.43 -12.52 -11.02
C ASN A 72 -7.14 -12.64 -12.53
N GLU A 73 -7.11 -11.51 -13.23
CA GLU A 73 -7.01 -11.40 -14.68
C GLU A 73 -5.93 -10.37 -15.09
N GLU A 74 -5.84 -10.10 -16.39
CA GLU A 74 -5.01 -9.01 -16.89
C GLU A 74 -5.72 -7.67 -16.69
N HIS A 75 -4.97 -6.70 -16.20
CA HIS A 75 -5.42 -5.35 -15.92
C HIS A 75 -4.50 -4.34 -16.57
N THR A 76 -5.02 -3.14 -16.83
CA THR A 76 -4.25 -2.00 -17.31
C THR A 76 -4.53 -0.78 -16.45
N LEU A 77 -3.49 -0.33 -15.73
CA LEU A 77 -3.49 0.98 -15.09
C LEU A 77 -3.05 2.04 -16.10
N VAL A 78 -3.87 3.04 -16.32
CA VAL A 78 -3.53 4.23 -17.10
C VAL A 78 -3.21 5.36 -16.14
N ILE A 79 -2.03 5.94 -16.30
CA ILE A 79 -1.56 7.10 -15.55
C ILE A 79 -1.44 8.27 -16.52
N SER A 80 -2.09 9.38 -16.22
CA SER A 80 -1.96 10.61 -16.99
C SER A 80 -1.68 11.80 -16.09
N MET A 81 -1.17 12.88 -16.69
CA MET A 81 -1.00 14.15 -15.99
C MET A 81 -2.36 14.65 -15.50
N GLY A 82 -2.37 15.28 -14.32
CA GLY A 82 -3.58 15.90 -13.78
C GLY A 82 -4.08 17.08 -14.60
N ASP A 83 -5.14 17.72 -14.13
CA ASP A 83 -5.73 18.87 -14.82
C ASP A 83 -5.16 20.21 -14.35
N GLY A 84 -5.17 21.21 -15.23
CA GLY A 84 -4.84 22.61 -14.91
C GLY A 84 -3.47 23.08 -15.41
N LYS A 85 -3.03 24.26 -14.95
CA LYS A 85 -1.82 24.92 -15.47
C LYS A 85 -0.51 24.18 -15.17
N LEU A 86 -0.53 23.25 -14.21
CA LEU A 86 0.61 22.43 -13.78
C LEU A 86 0.47 20.96 -14.22
N ALA A 87 -0.42 20.70 -15.17
CA ALA A 87 -0.64 19.41 -15.86
C ALA A 87 0.55 18.94 -16.73
N GLN A 88 1.77 19.32 -16.38
CA GLN A 88 2.98 19.00 -17.15
C GLN A 88 3.68 17.74 -16.63
N TRP A 89 3.32 17.29 -15.43
CA TRP A 89 3.95 16.14 -14.77
C TRP A 89 2.91 15.25 -14.12
N ALA A 90 3.16 13.94 -14.22
CA ALA A 90 2.59 12.94 -13.33
C ALA A 90 3.75 12.37 -12.53
N ILE A 91 3.56 12.18 -11.23
CA ILE A 91 4.61 11.65 -10.34
C ILE A 91 4.25 10.23 -9.99
N VAL A 92 5.21 9.33 -10.08
CA VAL A 92 5.07 7.94 -9.66
C VAL A 92 6.37 7.53 -9.01
N ASP A 93 6.33 7.17 -7.73
CA ASP A 93 7.51 6.63 -7.04
C ASP A 93 7.55 5.11 -7.16
N ARG A 94 6.40 4.46 -6.91
CA ARG A 94 6.28 3.00 -6.97
C ARG A 94 4.89 2.56 -7.38
N LEU A 95 4.85 1.46 -8.13
CA LEU A 95 3.66 0.65 -8.33
C LEU A 95 3.91 -0.72 -7.72
N ALA A 96 2.94 -1.23 -6.96
CA ALA A 96 2.98 -2.59 -6.44
C ALA A 96 1.64 -3.26 -6.69
N PHE A 97 1.65 -4.49 -7.21
CA PHE A 97 0.45 -5.29 -7.37
C PHE A 97 0.61 -6.62 -6.65
N THR A 98 -0.52 -7.24 -6.30
CA THR A 98 -0.55 -8.58 -5.70
C THR A 98 -1.24 -9.54 -6.64
N SER A 99 -0.81 -10.80 -6.63
CA SER A 99 -1.38 -11.85 -7.48
C SER A 99 -1.66 -13.12 -6.68
N ILE A 100 -2.67 -13.89 -7.11
CA ILE A 100 -2.92 -15.22 -6.54
C ILE A 100 -2.05 -16.22 -7.30
N ASN A 101 -1.08 -16.81 -6.60
CA ASN A 101 -0.29 -17.90 -7.16
C ASN A 101 -1.05 -19.23 -6.97
N SER A 102 -1.73 -19.67 -8.03
CA SER A 102 -2.33 -21.00 -8.11
C SER A 102 -1.26 -22.06 -8.37
N SER A 103 -0.35 -22.28 -7.42
CA SER A 103 0.47 -23.49 -7.42
C SER A 103 -0.38 -24.64 -6.88
N THR A 104 -1.09 -25.33 -7.76
CA THR A 104 -1.73 -26.62 -7.44
C THR A 104 -0.61 -27.58 -7.06
N SER A 105 -0.38 -27.78 -5.76
CA SER A 105 0.41 -28.90 -5.28
C SER A 105 -0.43 -30.15 -5.50
N THR A 106 -0.39 -30.71 -6.72
CA THR A 106 -0.89 -32.05 -6.98
C THR A 106 0.05 -33.01 -6.25
N SER A 107 -0.25 -33.29 -4.98
CA SER A 107 0.37 -34.41 -4.27
C SER A 107 -0.19 -35.69 -4.89
N THR A 108 0.46 -36.18 -5.96
CA THR A 108 0.28 -37.55 -6.42
C THR A 108 0.88 -38.45 -5.35
N LEU A 109 0.04 -38.88 -4.41
CA LEU A 109 0.30 -40.01 -3.54
C LEU A 109 0.50 -41.25 -4.43
N PRO A 110 1.64 -41.96 -4.38
CA PRO A 110 1.71 -43.29 -4.97
C PRO A 110 0.83 -44.23 -4.15
N ASP A 111 -0.13 -44.84 -4.84
CA ASP A 111 -0.90 -46.00 -4.40
C ASP A 111 0.08 -47.13 -4.03
N ASN A 112 0.01 -47.59 -2.78
CA ASN A 112 0.64 -48.83 -2.37
C ASN A 112 -0.21 -49.50 -1.28
N SER A 113 -1.15 -50.31 -1.72
CA SER A 113 -2.00 -51.19 -0.92
C SER A 113 -1.18 -52.33 -0.29
N VAL A 114 -0.93 -52.29 1.04
CA VAL A 114 -0.77 -53.48 1.91
C VAL A 114 -1.19 -53.12 3.34
N ALA A 115 -2.12 -53.89 3.92
CA ALA A 115 -2.62 -53.77 5.31
C ALA A 115 -1.86 -54.70 6.29
N PRO A 116 -2.27 -54.83 7.58
CA PRO A 116 -1.82 -54.06 8.73
C PRO A 116 -1.02 -54.91 9.76
N THR A 117 -0.16 -54.33 10.61
CA THR A 117 0.40 -55.05 11.78
C THR A 117 0.79 -54.12 12.95
N SER A 118 0.05 -54.29 14.06
CA SER A 118 0.33 -54.05 15.50
C SER A 118 0.91 -52.72 16.02
N SER A 119 0.15 -52.07 16.92
CA SER A 119 0.63 -51.11 17.94
C SER A 119 1.47 -51.79 19.03
N PRO A 120 2.32 -51.05 19.77
CA PRO A 120 1.87 -50.54 21.07
C PRO A 120 2.34 -49.11 21.44
N ALA A 121 1.84 -48.65 22.59
CA ALA A 121 1.72 -47.26 23.04
C ALA A 121 2.86 -46.71 23.93
N SER A 122 2.74 -45.41 24.24
CA SER A 122 3.37 -44.60 25.32
C SER A 122 4.71 -43.95 24.95
N SER A 123 4.89 -42.64 25.05
CA SER A 123 4.98 -41.93 26.34
C SER A 123 4.80 -40.42 26.17
N ALA A 124 4.05 -39.81 27.08
CA ALA A 124 4.00 -38.37 27.28
C ALA A 124 5.34 -37.83 27.81
N SER A 125 5.69 -36.59 27.43
CA SER A 125 6.54 -35.71 28.23
C SER A 125 6.26 -34.25 27.90
N THR A 126 5.70 -33.58 28.89
CA THR A 126 5.45 -32.16 29.03
C THR A 126 6.74 -31.40 29.32
N ARG A 127 6.90 -30.22 28.71
CA ARG A 127 7.77 -29.11 29.19
C ARG A 127 7.16 -27.83 28.61
N SER A 128 6.34 -27.02 29.28
CA SER A 128 6.41 -26.36 30.58
C SER A 128 7.53 -25.31 30.69
N GLY A 129 7.12 -24.04 30.70
CA GLY A 129 7.87 -22.85 31.12
C GLY A 129 8.50 -22.05 29.96
N SER A 130 8.34 -20.73 29.81
CA SER A 130 7.88 -19.71 30.76
C SER A 130 7.25 -18.49 30.07
N LYS A 131 6.33 -17.86 30.80
CA LYS A 131 5.59 -16.63 30.49
C LYS A 131 6.48 -15.38 30.60
N THR A 132 6.16 -14.34 29.83
CA THR A 132 5.85 -12.98 30.34
C THR A 132 5.31 -12.07 29.22
N PRO A 133 4.10 -11.49 29.37
CA PRO A 133 3.68 -10.29 28.64
C PRO A 133 4.06 -9.02 29.46
N LEU A 134 4.65 -8.01 28.80
CA LEU A 134 5.00 -6.72 29.42
C LEU A 134 3.99 -5.63 29.00
N ILE A 135 3.05 -5.43 29.90
CA ILE A 135 2.41 -4.20 30.43
C ILE A 135 2.62 -2.85 29.69
N ALA A 136 1.46 -2.26 29.34
CA ALA A 136 1.00 -0.86 29.32
C ALA A 136 1.97 0.33 29.47
N GLY A 137 1.76 1.34 28.62
CA GLY A 137 2.17 2.74 28.83
C GLY A 137 1.13 3.72 28.28
N LEU A 138 0.28 4.24 29.17
CA LEU A 138 -0.63 5.38 28.94
C LEU A 138 0.19 6.68 29.12
N VAL A 139 0.23 7.55 28.11
CA VAL A 139 0.69 8.94 28.28
C VAL A 139 -0.47 9.88 27.97
N VAL A 140 -1.07 10.41 29.04
CA VAL A 140 -1.93 11.58 29.04
C VAL A 140 -1.05 12.78 29.38
N GLY A 141 -0.94 13.74 28.46
CA GLY A 141 -0.17 14.97 28.63
C GLY A 141 -1.06 16.19 28.34
N ILE A 142 -1.24 17.01 29.37
CA ILE A 142 -2.22 18.07 29.52
C ILE A 142 -1.85 19.35 28.72
N ILE A 143 -2.89 19.95 28.14
CA ILE A 143 -3.15 21.37 27.86
C ILE A 143 -2.03 22.36 28.22
N GLY A 144 -1.59 23.14 27.23
CA GLY A 144 -0.86 24.38 27.40
C GLY A 144 -1.32 25.43 26.40
N ALA A 145 -2.44 26.10 26.70
CA ALA A 145 -2.79 27.36 26.06
C ALA A 145 -1.97 28.48 26.71
N ILE A 146 -1.06 29.10 25.96
CA ILE A 146 -0.46 30.38 26.34
C ILE A 146 -0.58 31.33 25.14
N LEU A 147 -1.50 32.26 25.28
CA LEU A 147 -1.60 33.49 24.51
C LEU A 147 -0.39 34.36 24.85
N LEU A 148 0.40 34.77 23.85
CA LEU A 148 1.17 36.00 23.93
C LEU A 148 0.96 36.82 22.65
N SER A 149 0.07 37.79 22.77
CA SER A 149 0.10 39.02 22.00
C SER A 149 1.36 39.79 22.36
N CYS A 150 2.11 40.29 21.38
CA CYS A 150 2.93 41.49 21.59
C CYS A 150 3.29 42.16 20.26
N SER A 151 2.75 43.38 20.14
CA SER A 151 3.12 44.58 19.37
C SER A 151 3.18 44.56 17.84
#